data_AF-A0AAP5Y417-F1
#
_entry.id   AF-A0AAP5Y417-F1
#
_cell.length_a   1.000
_cell.length_b   1.000
_cell.length_c   1.000
_cell.angle_alpha   90.00
_cell.angle_beta   90.00
_cell.angle_gamma   90.00
#
_symmetry.space_group_name_H-M   'P 1'
#
loop_
_entity.id
_entity.type
_entity.pdbx_description
1 polymer ?
#
loop_
_entity_poly.entity_id
_entity_poly.type
_entity_poly.pdbx_seq_one_letter_code
_entity_poly.pdbx_strand_id
1 'polypeptide(L)'
;MNPANTISFAQDTFLVFFQKQKYFTGNNVKVLKYKGKNTIKDKSLMFIAIAIQKAIAKLSWGINSSKESILETKFLLPIDDQNQINFDFIEKFIKELESTHLAGLEDYLIKSGFTQNDFDYTDTREREREREREREPLFKRK
;
A
#
# COMPACT_ATOMS: atom_id res chain seq x y z
N MET A 1 16.49 -1.81 10.95
CA MET A 1 15.51 -2.11 9.89
C MET A 1 14.11 -2.07 10.48
N ASN A 2 13.17 -1.37 9.84
CA ASN A 2 11.78 -1.27 10.28
C ASN A 2 11.02 -2.55 9.93
N PRO A 3 10.03 -2.97 10.73
CA PRO A 3 9.28 -4.19 10.48
C PRO A 3 8.31 -4.06 9.31
N ALA A 4 7.90 -5.20 8.77
CA ALA A 4 6.80 -5.32 7.82
C ALA A 4 5.44 -5.05 8.48
N ASN A 5 4.39 -4.91 7.66
CA ASN A 5 3.01 -4.70 8.08
C ASN A 5 2.83 -3.45 8.94
N THR A 6 3.48 -2.37 8.53
CA THR A 6 3.38 -1.05 9.17
C THR A 6 3.04 0.02 8.15
N ILE A 7 2.73 1.22 8.64
CA ILE A 7 2.51 2.39 7.78
C ILE A 7 3.69 3.35 7.99
N SER A 8 4.29 3.82 6.91
CA SER A 8 5.30 4.89 6.95
C SER A 8 4.65 6.23 6.66
N PHE A 9 4.99 7.24 7.45
CA PHE A 9 4.53 8.62 7.28
C PHE A 9 5.74 9.54 7.06
N ALA A 10 5.88 10.08 5.85
CA ALA A 10 6.91 11.05 5.51
C ALA A 10 6.46 12.44 5.96
N GLN A 11 7.12 12.99 6.99
CA GLN A 11 6.65 14.19 7.67
C GLN A 11 6.75 15.45 6.81
N ASP A 12 7.79 15.56 6.00
CA ASP A 12 8.06 16.76 5.18
C ASP A 12 7.13 16.87 3.97
N THR A 13 6.58 15.74 3.51
CA THR A 13 5.74 15.66 2.30
C THR A 13 4.30 15.24 2.60
N PHE A 14 3.97 14.94 3.85
CA PHE A 14 2.67 14.42 4.29
C PHE A 14 2.19 13.19 3.51
N LEU A 15 3.15 12.34 3.08
CA LEU A 15 2.84 11.12 2.34
C LEU A 15 2.78 9.90 3.27
N VAL A 16 1.77 9.06 3.06
CA VAL A 16 1.49 7.87 3.85
C VAL A 16 1.56 6.64 2.96
N PHE A 17 2.34 5.65 3.36
CA PHE A 17 2.50 4.40 2.59
C PHE A 17 2.34 3.17 3.48
N PHE A 18 1.65 2.16 2.97
CA PHE A 18 1.65 0.83 3.55
C PHE A 18 2.94 0.10 3.18
N GLN A 19 3.59 -0.50 4.18
CA GLN A 19 4.86 -1.21 4.04
C GLN A 19 4.65 -2.69 4.30
N LYS A 20 4.41 -3.45 3.21
CA LYS A 20 4.19 -4.90 3.25
C LYS A 20 5.43 -5.69 3.68
N GLN A 21 6.62 -5.16 3.41
CA GLN A 21 7.90 -5.81 3.68
C GLN A 21 8.73 -4.97 4.66
N LYS A 22 9.77 -5.58 5.23
CA LYS A 22 10.74 -4.86 6.05
C LYS A 22 11.47 -3.82 5.21
N TYR A 23 11.78 -2.67 5.79
CA TYR A 23 12.28 -1.52 5.03
C TYR A 23 13.19 -0.62 5.87
N PHE A 24 13.88 0.29 5.19
CA PHE A 24 14.68 1.35 5.82
C PHE A 24 14.04 2.70 5.56
N THR A 25 14.28 3.65 6.47
CA THR A 25 13.81 5.01 6.35
C THR A 25 14.86 5.99 6.84
N GLY A 26 14.82 7.22 6.33
CA GLY A 26 15.56 8.35 6.90
C GLY A 26 14.92 8.90 8.18
N ASN A 27 15.50 9.98 8.71
CA ASN A 27 15.13 10.57 10.00
C ASN A 27 13.70 11.16 10.04
N ASN A 28 13.21 11.67 8.91
CA ASN A 28 11.93 12.39 8.81
C ASN A 28 10.76 11.49 8.40
N VAL A 29 10.88 10.18 8.61
CA VAL A 29 9.79 9.23 8.42
C VAL A 29 9.40 8.61 9.75
N LYS A 30 8.10 8.63 10.07
CA LYS A 30 7.56 7.94 11.24
C LYS A 30 6.95 6.61 10.86
N VAL A 31 7.15 5.62 11.71
CA VAL A 31 6.62 4.27 11.54
C VAL A 31 5.40 4.13 12.45
N LEU A 32 4.22 4.06 11.84
CA LEU A 32 2.95 3.87 12.52
C LEU A 32 2.66 2.37 12.62
N LYS A 33 2.44 1.91 13.85
CA LYS A 33 2.05 0.54 14.17
C LYS A 33 0.72 0.56 14.90
N TYR A 34 -0.15 -0.38 14.55
CA TYR A 34 -1.35 -0.60 15.33
C TYR A 34 -0.99 -1.13 16.72
N LYS A 35 -1.62 -0.57 17.75
CA LYS A 35 -1.38 -0.93 19.15
C LYS A 35 -2.35 -1.98 19.71
N GLY A 36 -3.38 -2.36 18.95
CA GLY A 36 -4.33 -3.37 19.39
C GLY A 36 -3.73 -4.77 19.34
N LYS A 37 -4.44 -5.73 19.94
CA LYS A 37 -3.97 -7.13 20.06
C LYS A 37 -4.06 -7.91 18.75
N ASN A 38 -4.91 -7.47 17.83
CA ASN A 38 -5.18 -8.18 16.59
C ASN A 38 -4.10 -7.90 15.53
N THR A 39 -3.68 -8.95 14.83
CA THR A 39 -2.91 -8.79 13.59
C THR A 39 -3.85 -8.28 12.50
N ILE A 40 -3.50 -7.15 11.90
CA ILE A 40 -4.26 -6.55 10.80
C ILE A 40 -3.75 -7.10 9.47
N LYS A 41 -4.69 -7.49 8.59
CA LYS A 41 -4.42 -7.98 7.23
C LYS A 41 -3.96 -6.84 6.31
N ASP A 42 -3.24 -7.19 5.24
CA ASP A 42 -2.62 -6.23 4.31
C ASP A 42 -3.61 -5.20 3.75
N LYS A 43 -4.78 -5.63 3.25
CA LYS A 43 -5.73 -4.70 2.59
C LYS A 43 -6.35 -3.76 3.60
N SER A 44 -6.58 -4.25 4.82
CA SER A 44 -7.01 -3.40 5.95
C SER A 44 -5.98 -2.33 6.32
N LEU A 45 -4.69 -2.67 6.39
CA LEU A 45 -3.63 -1.68 6.62
C LEU A 45 -3.50 -0.69 5.46
N MET A 46 -3.63 -1.16 4.21
CA MET A 46 -3.63 -0.30 3.03
C MET A 46 -4.80 0.69 3.05
N PHE A 47 -6.00 0.22 3.39
CA PHE A 47 -7.17 1.09 3.56
C PHE A 47 -6.94 2.18 4.61
N ILE A 48 -6.38 1.80 5.77
CA ILE A 48 -6.06 2.75 6.84
C ILE A 48 -5.03 3.78 6.38
N ALA A 49 -3.99 3.36 5.64
CA ALA A 49 -3.01 4.29 5.09
C ALA A 49 -3.68 5.34 4.18
N ILE A 50 -4.61 4.93 3.33
CA ILE A 50 -5.39 5.82 2.47
C ILE A 50 -6.34 6.71 3.28
N ALA A 51 -6.98 6.18 4.33
CA ALA A 51 -7.84 6.97 5.20
C ALA A 51 -7.06 8.08 5.91
N ILE A 52 -5.86 7.77 6.42
CA ILE A 52 -4.94 8.75 7.00
C ILE A 52 -4.54 9.77 5.93
N GLN A 53 -4.10 9.32 4.75
CA GLN A 53 -3.68 10.20 3.65
C GLN A 53 -4.78 11.21 3.28
N LYS A 54 -6.04 10.78 3.23
CA LYS A 54 -7.18 11.64 2.96
C LYS A 54 -7.43 12.65 4.10
N ALA A 55 -7.30 12.22 5.35
CA ALA A 55 -7.51 13.10 6.50
C ALA A 55 -6.47 14.22 6.57
N ILE A 56 -5.23 13.93 6.18
CA ILE A 56 -4.13 14.91 6.16
C ILE A 56 -3.95 15.61 4.81
N ALA A 57 -4.81 15.37 3.82
CA ALA A 57 -4.64 15.90 2.46
C ALA A 57 -4.67 17.44 2.39
N LYS A 58 -5.24 18.10 3.42
CA LYS A 58 -5.28 19.56 3.53
C LYS A 58 -4.04 20.15 4.20
N LEU A 59 -3.14 19.31 4.73
CA LEU A 59 -1.91 19.78 5.35
C LEU A 59 -0.93 20.19 4.26
N SER A 60 -0.34 21.36 4.42
CA SER A 60 0.69 21.88 3.54
C SER A 60 1.66 22.74 4.33
N TRP A 61 2.79 23.10 3.73
CA TRP A 61 3.77 23.98 4.36
C TRP A 61 3.11 25.29 4.83
N GLY A 62 3.09 25.50 6.15
CA GLY A 62 2.52 26.70 6.78
C GLY A 62 1.02 26.62 7.09
N ILE A 63 0.32 25.54 6.73
CA ILE A 63 -1.11 25.35 6.99
C ILE A 63 -1.32 24.05 7.75
N ASN A 64 -1.69 24.16 9.03
CA ASN A 64 -2.00 23.02 9.91
C ASN A 64 -0.94 21.90 9.88
N SER A 65 0.32 22.25 9.62
CA SER A 65 1.44 21.32 9.48
C SER A 65 2.24 21.14 10.77
N SER A 66 1.77 21.67 11.90
CA SER A 66 2.45 21.47 13.18
C SER A 66 2.33 20.02 13.63
N LYS A 67 3.20 19.63 14.56
CA LYS A 67 3.14 18.28 15.15
C LYS A 67 1.80 18.07 15.86
N GLU A 68 1.30 19.11 16.51
CA GLU A 68 0.07 19.10 17.29
C GLU A 68 -1.15 18.89 16.37
N SER A 69 -1.26 19.64 15.27
CA SER A 69 -2.37 19.49 14.32
C SER A 69 -2.40 18.11 13.65
N ILE A 70 -1.21 17.52 13.37
CA ILE A 70 -1.11 16.15 12.87
C ILE A 70 -1.62 15.14 13.91
N LEU A 71 -1.23 15.30 15.18
CA LEU A 71 -1.65 14.40 16.27
C LEU A 71 -3.15 14.53 16.59
N GLU A 72 -3.75 15.70 16.37
CA GLU A 72 -5.18 15.94 16.57
C GLU A 72 -6.04 15.49 15.37
N THR A 73 -5.41 15.16 14.23
CA THR A 73 -6.15 14.73 13.04
C THR A 73 -6.88 13.42 13.30
N LYS A 74 -8.20 13.45 13.14
CA LYS A 74 -9.09 12.29 13.25
C LYS A 74 -9.55 11.84 11.87
N PHE A 75 -9.75 10.53 11.73
CA PHE A 75 -10.28 9.92 10.52
C PHE A 75 -11.28 8.82 10.90
N LEU A 76 -12.19 8.52 9.98
CA LEU A 76 -13.24 7.52 10.18
C LEU A 76 -12.80 6.17 9.61
N LEU A 77 -13.18 5.11 10.31
CA LEU A 77 -13.04 3.73 9.86
C LEU A 77 -14.39 3.01 10.04
N PRO A 78 -14.70 2.00 9.21
CA PRO A 78 -15.83 1.12 9.45
C PRO A 78 -15.75 0.45 10.82
N ILE A 79 -16.87 0.43 11.53
CA ILE A 79 -17.01 -0.22 12.84
C ILE A 79 -18.00 -1.37 12.78
N ASP A 80 -17.88 -2.32 13.71
CA ASP A 80 -18.82 -3.41 13.94
C ASP A 80 -19.88 -3.03 15.01
N ASP A 81 -20.79 -3.97 15.28
CA ASP A 81 -21.87 -3.79 16.27
C ASP A 81 -21.33 -3.67 17.71
N GLN A 82 -20.07 -4.05 17.94
CA GLN A 82 -19.35 -3.91 19.20
C GLN A 82 -18.54 -2.61 19.27
N ASN A 83 -18.75 -1.69 18.31
CA ASN A 83 -18.06 -0.41 18.21
C ASN A 83 -16.52 -0.56 18.12
N GLN A 84 -16.04 -1.67 17.55
CA GLN A 84 -14.64 -1.92 17.21
C GLN A 84 -14.42 -1.75 15.71
N ILE A 85 -13.18 -1.52 15.27
CA ILE A 85 -12.86 -1.41 13.84
C ILE A 85 -13.15 -2.75 13.16
N ASN A 86 -14.00 -2.74 12.14
CA ASN A 86 -14.41 -3.93 11.41
C ASN A 86 -13.40 -4.26 10.30
N PHE A 87 -12.27 -4.86 10.68
CA PHE A 87 -11.21 -5.23 9.74
C PHE A 87 -11.66 -6.26 8.70
N ASP A 88 -12.52 -7.21 9.07
CA ASP A 88 -13.00 -8.24 8.14
C ASP A 88 -13.93 -7.65 7.07
N PHE A 89 -14.76 -6.67 7.42
CA PHE A 89 -15.52 -5.90 6.44
C PHE A 89 -14.60 -5.17 5.47
N ILE A 90 -13.58 -4.44 5.96
CA ILE A 90 -12.64 -3.70 5.11
C ILE A 90 -11.93 -4.65 4.14
N GLU A 91 -11.45 -5.79 4.64
CA GLU A 91 -10.76 -6.79 3.82
C GLU A 91 -11.66 -7.36 2.72
N LYS A 92 -12.92 -7.69 3.05
CA LYS A 92 -13.90 -8.19 2.09
C LYS A 92 -14.27 -7.12 1.06
N PHE A 93 -14.53 -5.90 1.51
CA PHE A 93 -14.88 -4.77 0.66
C PHE A 93 -13.80 -4.50 -0.40
N ILE A 94 -12.52 -4.47 0.00
CA ILE A 94 -11.42 -4.25 -0.96
C ILE A 94 -11.28 -5.43 -1.93
N LYS A 95 -11.46 -6.67 -1.47
CA LYS A 95 -11.46 -7.86 -2.35
C LYS A 95 -12.56 -7.79 -3.41
N GLU A 96 -13.77 -7.44 -3.02
CA GLU A 96 -14.91 -7.32 -3.95
C GLU A 96 -14.70 -6.18 -4.94
N LEU A 97 -14.17 -5.04 -4.48
CA LEU A 97 -13.85 -3.90 -5.33
C LEU A 97 -12.79 -4.24 -6.38
N GLU A 98 -11.69 -4.89 -5.97
CA GLU A 98 -10.64 -5.35 -6.88
C GLU A 98 -11.18 -6.35 -7.90
N SER A 99 -11.98 -7.32 -7.47
CA SER A 99 -12.58 -8.32 -8.38
C SER A 99 -13.49 -7.66 -9.41
N THR A 100 -14.30 -6.69 -8.98
CA THR A 100 -15.19 -5.93 -9.88
C THR A 100 -14.38 -5.12 -10.88
N HIS A 101 -13.31 -4.48 -10.44
CA HIS A 101 -12.43 -3.70 -11.31
C HIS A 101 -11.70 -4.58 -12.34
N LEU A 102 -11.17 -5.72 -11.91
CA LEU A 102 -10.51 -6.69 -12.81
C LEU A 102 -11.47 -7.20 -13.89
N ALA A 103 -12.70 -7.59 -13.52
CA ALA A 103 -13.70 -8.03 -14.48
C ALA A 103 -14.05 -6.94 -15.52
N GLY A 104 -14.13 -5.68 -15.08
CA GLY A 104 -14.35 -4.55 -15.99
C GLY A 104 -13.18 -4.30 -16.94
N LEU A 105 -11.94 -4.47 -16.48
CA LEU A 105 -10.75 -4.38 -17.32
C LEU A 105 -10.68 -5.52 -18.34
N GLU A 106 -11.03 -6.74 -17.93
CA GLU A 106 -11.10 -7.91 -18.81
C GLU A 106 -12.13 -7.68 -19.93
N ASP A 107 -13.33 -7.21 -19.60
CA ASP A 107 -14.36 -6.88 -20.58
C ASP A 107 -13.90 -5.77 -21.55
N TYR A 108 -13.24 -4.73 -21.03
CA TYR A 108 -12.67 -3.67 -21.86
C TYR A 108 -11.58 -4.18 -22.82
N LEU A 109 -10.67 -5.04 -22.34
CA LEU A 109 -9.61 -5.63 -23.16
C LEU A 109 -10.20 -6.47 -24.30
N ILE A 110 -11.16 -7.33 -23.99
CA ILE A 110 -11.86 -8.15 -24.99
C ILE A 110 -12.53 -7.27 -26.05
N LYS A 111 -13.24 -6.20 -25.63
CA LYS A 111 -13.89 -5.25 -26.54
C LYS A 111 -12.92 -4.46 -27.41
N SER A 112 -11.72 -4.19 -26.90
CA SER A 112 -10.66 -3.51 -27.64
C SER A 112 -9.83 -4.45 -28.53
N GLY A 113 -10.19 -5.74 -28.58
CA GLY A 113 -9.55 -6.73 -29.45
C GLY A 113 -8.32 -7.40 -28.85
N PHE A 114 -8.01 -7.16 -27.57
CA PHE A 114 -6.97 -7.86 -26.83
C PHE A 114 -7.56 -9.06 -26.11
N THR A 115 -7.11 -10.27 -26.45
CA THR A 115 -7.51 -11.50 -25.73
C THR A 115 -6.36 -11.98 -24.84
N GLN A 116 -6.70 -12.71 -23.77
CA GLN A 116 -5.81 -13.13 -22.69
C GLN A 116 -4.55 -13.93 -23.12
N ASN A 117 -4.47 -14.32 -24.39
CA ASN A 117 -3.36 -15.08 -24.98
C ASN A 117 -2.13 -14.24 -25.36
N ASP A 118 -2.20 -12.91 -25.31
CA ASP A 118 -1.09 -12.05 -25.75
C ASP A 118 -0.16 -11.55 -24.61
N PHE A 119 -0.44 -11.90 -23.35
CA PHE A 119 0.32 -11.40 -22.20
C PHE A 119 0.64 -12.50 -21.18
N ASP A 120 1.67 -13.30 -21.46
CA ASP A 120 2.26 -14.21 -20.48
C ASP A 120 3.14 -13.41 -19.50
N TYR A 121 2.60 -13.13 -18.32
CA TYR A 121 3.29 -12.44 -17.22
C TYR A 121 4.42 -13.30 -16.58
N THR A 122 4.42 -14.61 -16.80
CA THR A 122 5.47 -15.50 -16.26
C THR A 122 6.74 -15.42 -17.10
N ASP A 123 6.59 -15.30 -18.42
CA ASP A 123 7.68 -15.13 -19.39
C ASP A 123 8.49 -13.84 -19.16
N THR A 124 7.83 -12.73 -18.81
CA THR A 124 8.54 -11.46 -18.53
C THR A 124 9.40 -11.50 -17.26
N ARG A 125 8.92 -12.12 -16.17
CA ARG A 125 9.70 -12.26 -14.93
C ARG A 125 10.82 -13.28 -15.04
N GLU A 126 10.62 -14.35 -15.79
CA GLU A 126 11.68 -15.34 -16.04
C GLU A 126 12.77 -14.74 -16.93
N ARG A 127 12.41 -14.03 -18.01
CA ARG A 127 13.37 -13.27 -18.84
C ARG A 127 14.16 -12.22 -18.07
N GLU A 128 13.53 -11.51 -17.13
CA GLU A 128 14.24 -10.54 -16.28
C GLU A 128 15.22 -11.21 -15.32
N ARG A 129 14.82 -12.31 -14.66
CA ARG A 129 15.71 -13.10 -13.80
C ARG A 129 16.85 -13.75 -14.59
N GLU A 130 16.60 -14.18 -15.82
CA GLU A 130 17.62 -14.73 -16.71
C GLU A 130 18.63 -13.68 -17.14
N ARG A 131 18.16 -12.48 -17.55
CA ARG A 131 19.02 -11.33 -17.84
C ARG A 131 19.86 -10.88 -16.64
N GLU A 132 19.33 -10.95 -15.43
CA GLU A 132 20.09 -10.65 -14.20
C GLU A 132 21.17 -11.71 -13.92
N ARG A 133 20.85 -13.00 -14.07
CA ARG A 133 21.80 -14.12 -13.93
C ARG A 133 22.92 -14.05 -14.98
N GLU A 134 22.63 -13.60 -16.19
CA GLU A 134 23.62 -13.38 -17.25
C GLU A 134 24.51 -12.14 -17.03
N ARG A 135 24.02 -11.13 -16.30
CA ARG A 135 24.80 -9.94 -15.91
C ARG A 135 25.74 -10.19 -14.74
N GLU A 136 25.40 -11.08 -13.81
CA GLU A 136 26.25 -11.43 -12.65
C GLU A 136 27.68 -11.90 -12.99
N PRO A 137 27.95 -12.75 -14.00
CA PRO A 137 29.31 -13.18 -14.33
C PRO A 137 30.21 -12.07 -14.91
N LEU A 138 29.65 -10.97 -15.42
CA LEU A 138 30.43 -9.84 -15.96
C LEU A 138 31.09 -8.98 -14.86
N PHE A 139 30.59 -9.02 -13.63
CA PHE A 139 31.10 -8.23 -12.51
C PHE A 139 32.09 -8.99 -11.61
N LYS A 140 32.38 -10.28 -11.89
CA LYS A 140 33.36 -11.09 -11.13
C LYS A 140 34.74 -11.22 -11.78
N ARG A 141 35.03 -10.44 -12.84
CA ARG A 141 36.37 -10.30 -13.40
C ARG A 141 36.88 -8.86 -13.21
N LYS A 142 37.38 -8.58 -12.01
CA LYS A 142 38.59 -7.78 -11.73
C LYS A 142 38.88 -7.80 -10.23
#